data_AF-A0A7U9X449-F1
#
_entry.id   AF-A0A7U9X449-F1
#
_cell.length_a   1.000
_cell.length_b   1.000
_cell.length_c   1.000
_cell.angle_alpha   90.00
_cell.angle_beta   90.00
_cell.angle_gamma   90.00
#
_symmetry.space_group_name_H-M   'P 1'
#
loop_
_entity.id
_entity.type
_entity.pdbx_description
1 polymer ?
#
loop_
_entity_poly.entity_id
_entity_poly.type
_entity_poly.pdbx_seq_one_letter_code
_entity_poly.pdbx_strand_id
1 'polypeptide(L)'
;MFPIYGMASMIGEAYPLLKKFPPLFRGGIYGAGILSFEYFSGSLLKKHKLCPWDYSNARLNINGLIRLDYFPLWMGAGLIFEQILCRRQ
;
A
#
# COMPACT_ATOMS: atom_id res chain seq x y z
N MET A 1 9.30 -4.51 -2.06
CA MET A 1 9.64 -3.39 -2.96
C MET A 1 8.99 -3.57 -4.33
N PHE A 2 9.47 -4.46 -5.21
CA PHE A 2 8.98 -4.57 -6.59
C PHE A 2 7.45 -4.77 -6.79
N PRO A 3 6.75 -5.63 -6.03
CA PRO A 3 5.30 -5.82 -6.23
C PRO A 3 4.48 -4.57 -5.86
N ILE A 4 4.95 -3.80 -4.88
CA ILE A 4 4.22 -2.70 -4.25
C ILE A 4 3.99 -1.55 -5.24
N TYR A 5 5.01 -1.24 -6.05
CA TYR A 5 4.92 -0.19 -7.07
C TYR A 5 3.99 -0.58 -8.23
N GLY A 6 3.96 -1.86 -8.61
CA GLY A 6 3.04 -2.36 -9.64
C GLY A 6 1.58 -2.21 -9.24
N MET A 7 1.26 -2.42 -7.97
CA MET A 7 -0.10 -2.28 -7.45
C MET A 7 -0.61 -0.85 -7.37
N ALA A 8 0.27 0.15 -7.42
CA ALA A 8 -0.16 1.54 -7.57
C ALA A 8 -1.00 1.74 -8.86
N SER A 9 -0.77 0.92 -9.90
CA SER A 9 -1.60 0.95 -11.12
C SER A 9 -3.05 0.51 -10.89
N MET A 10 -3.32 -0.36 -9.89
CA MET A 10 -4.69 -0.82 -9.56
C MET A 10 -5.53 0.28 -8.89
N ILE A 11 -4.90 1.35 -8.40
CA ILE A 11 -5.59 2.52 -7.83
C ILE A 11 -6.48 3.18 -8.89
N GLY A 12 -6.02 3.24 -10.14
CA GLY A 12 -6.81 3.80 -11.25
C GLY A 12 -8.10 3.03 -11.52
N GLU A 13 -8.04 1.69 -11.47
CA GLU A 13 -9.21 0.81 -11.66
C GLU A 13 -10.16 0.81 -10.45
N ALA A 14 -9.63 0.99 -9.24
CA ALA A 14 -10.43 1.09 -8.02
C ALA A 14 -11.12 2.46 -7.85
N TYR A 15 -10.58 3.51 -8.48
CA TYR A 15 -11.12 4.88 -8.42
C TYR A 15 -12.62 5.01 -8.76
N PRO A 16 -13.13 4.48 -9.89
CA PRO A 16 -14.55 4.63 -10.25
C PRO A 16 -15.50 4.04 -9.21
N LEU A 17 -15.09 2.97 -8.51
CA LEU A 17 -15.86 2.36 -7.42
C LEU A 17 -15.84 3.24 -6.15
N LEU A 18 -14.74 3.97 -5.94
CA LEU A 18 -14.47 4.74 -4.73
C LEU A 18 -14.76 6.25 -4.87
N LYS A 19 -15.11 6.74 -6.07
CA LYS A 19 -15.31 8.17 -6.34
C LYS A 19 -16.37 8.83 -5.47
N LYS A 20 -17.33 8.05 -4.97
CA LYS A 20 -18.45 8.53 -4.13
C LYS A 20 -18.03 8.80 -2.67
N PHE A 21 -16.86 8.34 -2.25
CA PHE A 21 -16.39 8.47 -0.87
C PHE A 21 -15.44 9.67 -0.69
N PRO A 22 -15.34 10.22 0.53
CA PRO A 22 -14.43 11.31 0.81
C PRO A 22 -12.96 10.88 0.63
N PRO A 23 -12.06 11.83 0.30
CA PRO A 23 -10.64 11.55 0.05
C PRO A 23 -9.95 10.86 1.24
N LEU A 24 -10.33 11.17 2.48
CA LEU A 24 -9.77 10.51 3.65
C LEU A 24 -10.07 9.00 3.67
N PHE A 25 -11.30 8.60 3.33
CA PHE A 25 -11.71 7.20 3.30
C PHE A 25 -11.02 6.44 2.15
N ARG A 26 -10.87 7.10 1.00
CA ARG A 26 -10.16 6.57 -0.18
C ARG A 26 -8.68 6.35 0.12
N GLY A 27 -8.02 7.35 0.68
CA GLY A 27 -6.64 7.25 1.16
C GLY A 27 -6.48 6.09 2.15
N GLY A 28 -7.44 5.93 3.07
CA GLY A 28 -7.47 4.80 4.00
C GLY A 28 -7.53 3.45 3.30
N ILE A 29 -8.39 3.29 2.30
CA ILE A 29 -8.50 2.06 1.50
C ILE A 29 -7.21 1.78 0.73
N TYR A 30 -6.61 2.79 0.09
CA TYR A 30 -5.34 2.62 -0.61
C TYR A 30 -4.21 2.25 0.34
N GLY A 31 -4.08 2.96 1.46
CA GLY A 31 -3.07 2.65 2.48
C GLY A 31 -3.22 1.25 3.06
N ALA A 32 -4.45 0.85 3.39
CA ALA A 32 -4.76 -0.50 3.88
C ALA A 32 -4.47 -1.56 2.82
N GLY A 33 -4.83 -1.32 1.56
CA GLY A 33 -4.57 -2.23 0.44
C GLY A 33 -3.07 -2.43 0.21
N ILE A 34 -2.32 -1.32 0.15
CA ILE A 34 -0.87 -1.35 -0.05
C ILE A 34 -0.17 -2.10 1.09
N LEU A 35 -0.53 -1.83 2.34
CA LEU A 35 0.05 -2.52 3.50
C LEU A 35 -0.35 -4.00 3.56
N SER A 36 -1.60 -4.35 3.23
CA SER A 36 -2.04 -5.74 3.18
C SER A 36 -1.25 -6.54 2.14
N PHE A 37 -0.99 -5.93 1.00
CA PHE A 37 -0.22 -6.56 -0.07
C PHE A 37 1.27 -6.60 0.20
N GLU A 38 1.83 -5.57 0.85
CA GLU A 38 3.20 -5.58 1.35
C GLU A 38 3.38 -6.72 2.36
N TYR A 39 2.41 -6.90 3.26
CA TYR A 39 2.40 -7.99 4.22
C TYR A 39 2.27 -9.36 3.54
N PHE A 40 1.36 -9.51 2.58
CA PHE A 40 1.16 -10.76 1.86
C PHE A 40 2.39 -11.15 1.05
N SER A 41 2.93 -10.20 0.28
CA SER A 41 4.15 -10.38 -0.50
C SER A 41 5.33 -10.68 0.42
N GLY A 42 5.50 -9.92 1.50
CA GLY A 42 6.55 -10.11 2.49
C GLY A 42 6.46 -11.48 3.17
N SER A 43 5.26 -11.92 3.54
CA SER A 43 5.02 -13.23 4.16
C SER A 43 5.34 -14.38 3.19
N LEU A 44 4.92 -14.25 1.94
CA LEU A 44 5.23 -15.22 0.89
C LEU A 44 6.74 -15.31 0.64
N LEU A 45 7.43 -14.17 0.48
CA LEU A 45 8.87 -14.14 0.25
C LEU A 45 9.66 -14.63 1.48
N LYS A 46 9.20 -14.33 2.70
CA LYS A 46 9.78 -14.85 3.95
C LYS A 46 9.67 -16.36 4.05
N LYS A 47 8.55 -16.96 3.62
CA LYS A 47 8.40 -18.42 3.53
C LYS A 47 9.42 -19.06 2.59
N HIS A 48 9.79 -18.37 1.51
CA HIS A 48 10.81 -18.81 0.57
C HIS A 48 12.25 -18.39 0.95
N LYS A 49 12.48 -17.79 2.12
CA LYS A 49 13.78 -17.20 2.56
C LYS A 49 14.37 -16.16 1.60
N LEU A 50 13.54 -15.56 0.74
CA LEU A 50 13.91 -14.54 -0.25
C LEU A 50 13.44 -13.14 0.18
N CYS A 51 13.12 -12.95 1.47
CA CYS A 51 12.61 -11.67 1.96
C CYS A 51 13.67 -10.58 1.79
N PRO A 52 13.48 -9.59 0.91
CA PRO A 52 14.52 -8.60 0.59
C PRO A 52 14.58 -7.45 1.61
N TRP A 53 13.63 -7.39 2.54
CA TRP A 53 13.56 -6.37 3.57
C TRP A 53 13.18 -7.00 4.90
N ASP A 54 13.81 -6.52 5.97
CA ASP A 54 13.55 -6.94 7.35
C ASP A 54 13.32 -5.68 8.20
N TYR A 55 12.08 -5.49 8.63
CA TYR A 55 11.65 -4.39 9.49
C TYR A 55 11.57 -4.79 10.97
N SER A 56 12.17 -5.92 11.37
CA SER A 56 12.11 -6.43 12.76
C SER A 56 12.64 -5.45 13.80
N ASN A 57 13.49 -4.49 13.41
CA ASN A 57 14.04 -3.45 14.30
C ASN A 57 13.13 -2.23 14.52
N ALA A 58 11.99 -2.11 13.82
CA ALA A 58 11.10 -0.96 13.97
C ALA A 58 10.04 -1.16 15.05
N ARG A 59 9.72 -0.11 15.83
CA ARG A 59 8.80 -0.22 17.00
C ARG A 59 7.37 -0.66 16.67
N LEU A 60 6.82 -0.21 15.53
CA LEU A 60 5.46 -0.55 15.10
C LEU A 60 5.48 -1.41 13.83
N ASN A 61 6.38 -2.40 13.83
CA ASN A 61 6.40 -3.43 12.80
C ASN A 61 5.40 -4.55 13.13
N ILE A 62 4.79 -5.13 12.10
CA ILE A 62 4.09 -6.41 12.21
C ILE A 62 4.97 -7.47 11.55
N ASN A 63 5.40 -8.46 12.33
CA ASN A 63 6.19 -9.63 11.90
C ASN A 63 7.51 -9.31 11.16
N GLY A 64 8.03 -8.08 11.31
CA GLY A 64 9.17 -7.56 10.56
C GLY A 64 8.88 -7.34 9.07
N LEU A 65 7.61 -7.39 8.65
CA LEU A 65 7.21 -7.37 7.24
C LEU A 65 6.61 -6.04 6.79
N ILE A 66 5.81 -5.41 7.65
CA ILE A 66 5.18 -4.11 7.41
C ILE A 66 5.38 -3.20 8.61
N ARG A 67 5.36 -1.89 8.36
CA ARG A 67 5.32 -0.86 9.41
C ARG A 67 3.97 -0.15 9.38
N LEU A 68 3.24 -0.23 10.48
CA LEU A 68 1.99 0.51 10.65
C LEU A 68 2.22 2.02 10.68
N ASP A 69 3.40 2.47 11.10
CA ASP A 69 3.81 3.88 11.07
C ASP A 69 3.71 4.51 9.68
N TYR A 70 3.84 3.69 8.64
CA TYR A 70 3.81 4.15 7.27
C TYR A 70 2.38 4.21 6.72
N PHE A 71 1.38 3.76 7.47
CA PHE A 71 -0.03 3.87 7.09
C PHE A 71 -0.44 5.29 6.65
N PRO A 72 -0.23 6.37 7.44
CA PRO A 72 -0.55 7.73 7.00
C PRO A 72 0.24 8.16 5.76
N LEU A 73 1.48 7.68 5.62
CA LEU A 73 2.33 7.99 4.47
C LEU A 73 1.82 7.30 3.20
N TRP A 74 1.36 6.05 3.33
CA TRP A 74 0.73 5.29 2.25
C TRP A 74 -0.66 5.81 1.88
N MET A 75 -1.43 6.34 2.83
CA MET A 75 -2.68 7.04 2.54
C MET A 75 -2.42 8.26 1.64
N GLY A 76 -1.43 9.08 1.99
CA GLY A 76 -1.02 10.24 1.20
C GLY A 76 -0.51 9.84 -0.18
N ALA A 77 0.37 8.83 -0.25
CA ALA A 77 0.86 8.30 -1.52
C ALA A 77 -0.28 7.78 -2.40
N GLY A 78 -1.25 7.04 -1.84
CA GLY A 78 -2.41 6.54 -2.56
C GLY A 78 -3.26 7.66 -3.18
N LEU A 79 -3.47 8.76 -2.44
CA LEU A 79 -4.16 9.94 -2.96
C LEU A 79 -3.37 10.66 -4.06
N ILE A 80 -2.04 10.73 -3.94
CA ILE A 80 -1.18 11.28 -5.00
C ILE A 80 -1.26 10.41 -6.26
N PHE A 81 -1.16 9.08 -6.13
CA PHE A 81 -1.29 8.15 -7.24
C PHE A 81 -2.67 8.25 -7.91
N GLU A 82 -3.73 8.35 -7.10
CA GLU A 82 -5.06 8.65 -7.61
C GLU A 82 -5.09 9.95 -8.43
N GLN A 83 -4.50 11.04 -7.95
CA GLN A 83 -4.45 12.28 -8.71
C GLN A 83 -3.60 12.16 -9.98
N ILE A 84 -2.54 11.36 -9.99
CA ILE A 84 -1.72 11.19 -11.20
C ILE A 84 -2.47 10.35 -12.24
N LEU A 85 -3.15 9.28 -11.81
CA LEU A 85 -3.80 8.31 -12.69
C LEU A 85 -5.18 8.78 -13.17
N CYS A 86 -5.97 9.43 -12.32
CA CYS A 86 -7.37 9.76 -12.61
C CYS A 86 -7.60 11.21 -13.03
N ARG A 87 -6.64 12.12 -12.87
CA ARG A 87 -6.81 13.54 -13.25
C ARG A 87 -6.68 13.79 -14.76
N ARG A 88 -6.55 12.72 -15.57
CA ARG A 88 -6.54 12.75 -17.04
C ARG A 88 -7.70 12.00 -17.72
N GLN A 89 -8.63 11.41 -16.97
CA GLN A 89 -9.88 10.84 -17.50
C GLN A 89 -11.06 11.75 -17.20
#